data_AF-A0A949V3Z8-F1
#
_entry.id   AF-A0A949V3Z8-F1
#
_cell.length_a   1.000
_cell.length_b   1.000
_cell.length_c   1.000
_cell.angle_alpha   90.00
_cell.angle_beta   90.00
_cell.angle_gamma   90.00
#
_symmetry.space_group_name_H-M   'P 1'
#
loop_
_entity.id
_entity.type
_entity.pdbx_description
1 polymer ?
#
loop_
_entity_poly.entity_id
_entity_poly.type
_entity_poly.pdbx_seq_one_letter_code
_entity_poly.pdbx_strand_id
1 'polypeptide(L)'
;MRDDRSFIELRARERARALLDAGSYRELLDPFDGIISPWLGPQGIVTQADDGMVVAKGAINGKPAVVIEIEGAFQGGSMGEVSGAKMAAALELAAEDNRNGIPTQAVLSLETGGVRLQEANLGLAAIADIHAAIVDLRRYTPVIGIVAGTVGCFGGMSIAAALCSYLIVTREARLGLNGPQVIEQEAGIEEYDSRDRPFIWSMTGGETRYRSGLADCLVLDGVNAVKQAMNDFIAKGLPEKNRTDNYQWYLDRLTRFDTRQQADSEQIKTLFGEVNQ
;
A
#
# COMPACT_ATOMS: atom_id res chain seq x y z
N MET A 1 -12.86 -21.87 -11.65
CA MET A 1 -12.02 -20.68 -11.94
C MET A 1 -12.80 -19.52 -12.60
N ARG A 2 -14.13 -19.63 -12.82
CA ARG A 2 -15.02 -18.55 -13.33
C ARG A 2 -15.75 -17.77 -12.21
N ASP A 3 -15.39 -18.01 -10.95
CA ASP A 3 -16.21 -17.65 -9.78
C ASP A 3 -15.46 -16.78 -8.75
N ASP A 4 -14.26 -16.31 -9.10
CA ASP A 4 -13.55 -15.31 -8.30
C ASP A 4 -13.74 -13.94 -8.93
N ARG A 5 -14.43 -13.05 -8.22
CA ARG A 5 -14.69 -11.69 -8.71
C ARG A 5 -13.39 -10.89 -8.69
N SER A 6 -13.22 -9.99 -9.66
CA SER A 6 -12.09 -9.05 -9.66
C SER A 6 -12.04 -8.27 -8.35
N PHE A 7 -10.88 -8.25 -7.71
CA PHE A 7 -10.63 -7.42 -6.53
C PHE A 7 -10.40 -5.96 -6.94
N ILE A 8 -9.78 -5.75 -8.11
CA ILE A 8 -9.49 -4.41 -8.66
C ILE A 8 -10.78 -3.65 -8.97
N GLU A 9 -11.80 -4.31 -9.51
CA GLU A 9 -13.10 -3.71 -9.87
C GLU A 9 -13.93 -3.28 -8.65
N LEU A 10 -13.64 -3.80 -7.46
CA LEU A 10 -14.30 -3.39 -6.23
C LEU A 10 -13.86 -2.00 -5.78
N ARG A 11 -14.81 -1.23 -5.22
CA ARG A 11 -14.52 0.00 -4.48
C ARG A 11 -13.88 -0.28 -3.13
N ALA A 12 -13.23 0.72 -2.54
CA ALA A 12 -12.53 0.59 -1.25
C ALA A 12 -13.41 -0.08 -0.18
N ARG A 13 -14.65 0.38 -0.05
CA ARG A 13 -15.62 -0.17 0.91
C ARG A 13 -16.02 -1.61 0.65
N GLU A 14 -16.08 -2.01 -0.61
CA GLU A 14 -16.42 -3.38 -1.00
C GLU A 14 -15.26 -4.32 -0.74
N ARG A 15 -14.01 -3.87 -0.96
CA ARG A 15 -12.80 -4.60 -0.60
C ARG A 15 -12.69 -4.80 0.91
N ALA A 16 -12.91 -3.75 1.71
CA ALA A 16 -12.92 -3.87 3.18
C ALA A 16 -13.91 -4.94 3.67
N ARG A 17 -15.14 -4.94 3.12
CA ARG A 17 -16.15 -5.97 3.43
C ARG A 17 -15.73 -7.37 2.99
N ALA A 18 -15.06 -7.48 1.85
CA ALA A 18 -14.63 -8.75 1.30
C ALA A 18 -13.48 -9.37 2.11
N LEU A 19 -12.53 -8.56 2.60
CA LEU A 19 -11.37 -9.02 3.36
C LEU A 19 -11.74 -9.46 4.79
N LEU A 20 -12.68 -8.76 5.44
CA LEU A 20 -13.15 -9.12 6.78
C LEU A 20 -14.01 -10.39 6.78
N ASP A 21 -14.18 -10.98 7.96
CA ASP A 21 -15.09 -12.11 8.20
C ASP A 21 -16.54 -11.65 8.01
N ALA A 22 -17.37 -12.55 7.46
CA ALA A 22 -18.77 -12.26 7.16
C ALA A 22 -19.53 -11.78 8.43
N GLY A 23 -20.24 -10.66 8.31
CA GLY A 23 -21.01 -10.08 9.41
C GLY A 23 -20.19 -9.31 10.45
N SER A 24 -18.86 -9.26 10.34
CA SER A 24 -18.01 -8.53 11.30
C SER A 24 -17.74 -7.07 10.91
N TYR A 25 -18.01 -6.68 9.67
CA TYR A 25 -17.74 -5.35 9.14
C TYR A 25 -18.42 -4.24 9.96
N ARG A 26 -17.61 -3.30 10.46
CA ARG A 26 -18.07 -2.06 11.07
C ARG A 26 -17.15 -0.91 10.69
N GLU A 27 -17.64 -0.01 9.86
CA GLU A 27 -16.91 1.19 9.45
C GLU A 27 -16.78 2.18 10.62
N LEU A 28 -15.64 2.88 10.66
CA LEU A 28 -15.36 3.98 11.58
C LEU A 28 -15.26 5.27 10.77
N LEU A 29 -15.86 6.35 11.26
CA LEU A 29 -15.87 7.65 10.56
C LEU A 29 -16.38 7.46 9.13
N ASP A 30 -17.60 6.93 9.03
CA ASP A 30 -18.23 6.57 7.78
C ASP A 30 -18.75 7.83 7.04
N PRO A 31 -19.25 7.72 5.80
CA PRO A 31 -19.72 8.87 5.03
C PRO A 31 -20.82 9.70 5.71
N PHE A 32 -21.58 9.13 6.64
CA PHE A 32 -22.66 9.83 7.34
C PHE A 32 -22.15 10.64 8.53
N ASP A 33 -20.96 10.34 9.04
CA ASP A 33 -20.27 11.18 10.03
C ASP A 33 -19.79 12.51 9.42
N GLY A 34 -19.62 12.56 8.09
CA GLY A 34 -19.34 13.81 7.36
C GLY A 34 -17.97 14.41 7.64
N ILE A 35 -16.99 13.60 8.06
CA ILE A 35 -15.62 14.03 8.33
C ILE A 35 -14.85 14.09 7.00
N ILE A 36 -14.89 15.26 6.36
CA ILE A 36 -14.32 15.54 5.04
C ILE A 36 -13.04 16.39 5.15
N SER A 37 -12.24 16.44 4.09
CA SER A 37 -11.14 17.42 4.01
C SER A 37 -11.66 18.86 4.15
N PRO A 38 -11.13 19.65 5.10
CA PRO A 38 -11.49 21.05 5.26
C PRO A 38 -10.80 21.97 4.23
N TRP A 39 -9.84 21.44 3.45
CA TRP A 39 -8.97 22.24 2.57
C TRP A 39 -9.40 22.23 1.11
N LEU A 40 -10.15 21.22 0.67
CA LEU A 40 -10.57 21.11 -0.74
C LEU A 40 -11.67 22.10 -1.09
N GLY A 41 -12.68 22.24 -0.22
CA GLY A 41 -13.80 23.17 -0.44
C GLY A 41 -13.35 24.62 -0.70
N PRO A 42 -12.47 25.20 0.14
CA PRO A 42 -11.89 26.54 -0.07
C PRO A 42 -11.13 26.71 -1.40
N GLN A 43 -10.62 25.62 -1.99
CA GLN A 43 -9.92 25.62 -3.28
C GLN A 43 -10.88 25.37 -4.47
N GLY A 44 -12.19 25.27 -4.22
CA GLY A 44 -13.19 24.97 -5.25
C GLY A 44 -13.21 23.50 -5.69
N ILE A 45 -12.64 22.60 -4.89
CA ILE A 45 -12.57 21.17 -5.17
C ILE A 45 -13.67 20.46 -4.37
N VAL A 46 -14.47 19.65 -5.06
CA VAL A 46 -15.54 18.85 -4.44
C VAL A 46 -14.92 17.79 -3.53
N THR A 47 -15.38 17.75 -2.29
CA THR A 47 -14.95 16.77 -1.27
C THR A 47 -15.69 15.44 -1.42
N GLN A 48 -15.11 14.38 -0.84
CA GLN A 48 -15.81 13.12 -0.58
C GLN A 48 -16.09 12.99 0.90
N ALA A 49 -17.24 12.41 1.25
CA ALA A 49 -17.80 12.37 2.61
C ALA A 49 -16.92 11.63 3.64
N ASP A 50 -16.04 10.73 3.19
CA ASP A 50 -15.10 9.93 3.99
C ASP A 50 -13.62 10.29 3.71
N ASP A 51 -13.40 11.38 2.97
CA ASP A 51 -12.10 11.86 2.46
C ASP A 51 -11.30 10.83 1.62
N GLY A 52 -11.98 9.83 1.05
CA GLY A 52 -11.34 8.76 0.26
C GLY A 52 -10.63 7.70 1.10
N MET A 53 -10.91 7.64 2.40
CA MET A 53 -10.31 6.68 3.33
C MET A 53 -11.39 5.87 4.05
N VAL A 54 -11.46 4.57 3.76
CA VAL A 54 -12.32 3.64 4.49
C VAL A 54 -11.51 2.97 5.59
N VAL A 55 -11.93 3.13 6.84
CA VAL A 55 -11.37 2.42 7.99
C VAL A 55 -12.48 1.55 8.56
N ALA A 56 -12.29 0.23 8.54
CA ALA A 56 -13.28 -0.72 9.04
C ALA A 56 -12.68 -1.63 10.10
N LYS A 57 -13.37 -1.74 11.23
CA LYS A 57 -13.14 -2.80 12.21
C LYS A 57 -13.91 -4.05 11.80
N GLY A 58 -13.42 -5.19 12.27
CA GLY A 58 -14.12 -6.46 12.19
C GLY A 58 -13.29 -7.59 12.75
N ALA A 59 -13.41 -8.76 12.14
CA ALA A 59 -12.57 -9.90 12.44
C ALA A 59 -11.92 -10.46 11.16
N ILE A 60 -10.74 -11.06 11.31
CA ILE A 60 -10.13 -11.92 10.31
C ILE A 60 -9.77 -13.24 11.01
N ASN A 61 -10.31 -14.35 10.52
CA ASN A 61 -10.18 -15.67 11.15
C ASN A 61 -10.57 -15.65 12.64
N GLY A 62 -11.64 -14.91 12.97
CA GLY A 62 -12.17 -14.75 14.33
C GLY A 62 -11.35 -13.87 15.27
N LYS A 63 -10.25 -13.27 14.81
CA LYS A 63 -9.42 -12.34 15.61
C LYS A 63 -9.75 -10.88 15.29
N PRO A 64 -9.69 -9.96 16.27
CA PRO A 64 -9.92 -8.54 16.02
C PRO A 64 -9.03 -8.01 14.90
N ALA A 65 -9.61 -7.23 13.98
CA ALA A 65 -8.89 -6.68 12.86
C ALA A 65 -9.35 -5.25 12.54
N VAL A 66 -8.43 -4.50 11.94
CA VAL A 66 -8.70 -3.26 11.23
C VAL A 66 -8.26 -3.42 9.77
N VAL A 67 -9.15 -3.10 8.84
CA VAL A 67 -8.88 -3.06 7.41
C VAL A 67 -9.00 -1.62 6.95
N ILE A 68 -7.98 -1.15 6.25
CA ILE A 68 -7.89 0.22 5.77
C ILE A 68 -7.78 0.20 4.25
N GLU A 69 -8.69 0.87 3.57
CA GLU A 69 -8.83 0.86 2.12
C GLU A 69 -8.83 2.30 1.58
N ILE A 70 -7.92 2.59 0.66
CA ILE A 70 -7.85 3.89 -0.02
C ILE A 70 -8.74 3.84 -1.28
N GLU A 71 -9.64 4.82 -1.44
CA GLU A 71 -10.46 4.94 -2.65
C GLU A 71 -9.68 5.67 -3.76
N GLY A 72 -9.07 4.89 -4.64
CA GLY A 72 -8.27 5.41 -5.76
C GLY A 72 -9.03 6.34 -6.72
N ALA A 73 -10.37 6.26 -6.80
CA ALA A 73 -11.15 7.15 -7.66
C ALA A 73 -11.32 8.57 -7.10
N PHE A 74 -11.07 8.79 -5.81
CA PHE A 74 -11.09 10.12 -5.23
C PHE A 74 -9.68 10.70 -5.18
N GLN A 75 -9.44 11.75 -5.97
CA GLN A 75 -8.14 12.43 -6.03
C GLN A 75 -6.95 11.47 -6.26
N GLY A 76 -7.16 10.39 -7.02
CA GLY A 76 -6.12 9.36 -7.24
C GLY A 76 -5.71 8.61 -5.98
N GLY A 77 -6.56 8.55 -4.96
CA GLY A 77 -6.26 8.00 -3.64
C GLY A 77 -5.21 8.79 -2.88
N SER A 78 -5.01 10.07 -3.22
CA SER A 78 -3.99 10.89 -2.57
C SER A 78 -4.36 11.25 -1.13
N MET A 79 -3.35 11.24 -0.26
CA MET A 79 -3.47 11.42 1.18
C MET A 79 -3.51 12.90 1.55
N GLY A 80 -4.64 13.34 2.10
CA GLY A 80 -4.80 14.64 2.76
C GLY A 80 -4.63 14.54 4.27
N GLU A 81 -4.96 15.61 4.99
CA GLU A 81 -4.90 15.65 6.46
C GLU A 81 -5.85 14.61 7.07
N VAL A 82 -7.13 14.62 6.66
CA VAL A 82 -8.17 13.79 7.26
C VAL A 82 -7.97 12.31 6.90
N SER A 83 -7.83 12.00 5.61
CA SER A 83 -7.53 10.65 5.13
C SER A 83 -6.25 10.08 5.75
N GLY A 84 -5.19 10.88 5.84
CA GLY A 84 -3.94 10.50 6.52
C GLY A 84 -4.14 10.19 8.00
N ALA A 85 -4.75 11.11 8.74
CA ALA A 85 -5.00 10.95 10.17
C ALA A 85 -5.90 9.74 10.49
N LYS A 86 -6.92 9.46 9.65
CA LYS A 86 -7.77 8.27 9.78
C LYS A 86 -6.94 6.98 9.75
N MET A 87 -6.01 6.87 8.81
CA MET A 87 -5.13 5.69 8.70
C MET A 87 -4.13 5.63 9.86
N ALA A 88 -3.46 6.73 10.18
CA ALA A 88 -2.50 6.80 11.29
C ALA A 88 -3.16 6.38 12.62
N ALA A 89 -4.27 7.02 12.99
CA ALA A 89 -4.98 6.75 14.24
C ALA A 89 -5.47 5.29 14.33
N ALA A 90 -5.94 4.72 13.22
CA ALA A 90 -6.37 3.33 13.18
C ALA A 90 -5.22 2.35 13.46
N LEU A 91 -4.03 2.61 12.92
CA LEU A 91 -2.81 1.83 13.16
C LEU A 91 -2.27 2.02 14.58
N GLU A 92 -2.27 3.25 15.09
CA GLU A 92 -1.87 3.58 16.47
C GLU A 92 -2.76 2.87 17.50
N LEU A 93 -4.08 2.91 17.30
CA LEU A 93 -5.04 2.21 18.15
C LEU A 93 -4.87 0.69 18.06
N ALA A 94 -4.57 0.14 16.87
CA ALA A 94 -4.25 -1.27 16.75
C ALA A 94 -2.97 -1.64 17.51
N ALA A 95 -1.95 -0.78 17.52
CA ALA A 95 -0.73 -1.01 18.31
C ALA A 95 -1.01 -0.92 19.82
N GLU A 96 -1.87 0.00 20.23
CA GLU A 96 -2.34 0.12 21.62
C GLU A 96 -3.12 -1.11 22.07
N ASP A 97 -4.06 -1.60 21.25
CA ASP A 97 -4.78 -2.86 21.47
C ASP A 97 -3.78 -4.00 21.76
N ASN A 98 -2.73 -4.12 20.94
CA ASN A 98 -1.71 -5.16 21.10
C ASN A 98 -0.91 -5.03 22.40
N ARG A 99 -0.56 -3.82 22.82
CA ARG A 99 0.06 -3.57 24.14
C ARG A 99 -0.87 -3.97 25.29
N ASN A 100 -2.17 -3.84 25.09
CA ASN A 100 -3.21 -4.22 26.05
C ASN A 100 -3.64 -5.69 25.96
N GLY A 101 -2.92 -6.52 25.18
CA GLY A 101 -3.18 -7.96 25.06
C GLY A 101 -4.32 -8.32 24.10
N ILE A 102 -4.79 -7.38 23.28
CA ILE A 102 -5.76 -7.60 22.22
C ILE A 102 -4.99 -7.69 20.89
N PRO A 103 -4.87 -8.89 20.27
CA PRO A 103 -4.02 -9.08 19.10
C PRO A 103 -4.66 -8.55 17.81
N THR A 104 -4.88 -7.23 17.74
CA THR A 104 -5.51 -6.58 16.59
C THR A 104 -4.61 -6.68 15.36
N GLN A 105 -5.17 -7.22 14.28
CA GLN A 105 -4.52 -7.39 12.98
C GLN A 105 -4.77 -6.18 12.09
N ALA A 106 -3.81 -5.81 11.23
CA ALA A 106 -3.98 -4.70 10.29
C ALA A 106 -3.70 -5.11 8.85
N VAL A 107 -4.62 -4.75 7.95
CA VAL A 107 -4.51 -4.96 6.50
C VAL A 107 -4.77 -3.64 5.79
N LEU A 108 -3.87 -3.26 4.88
CA LEU A 108 -3.84 -1.98 4.19
C LEU A 108 -3.89 -2.21 2.68
N SER A 109 -4.94 -1.75 2.01
CA SER A 109 -5.00 -1.73 0.54
C SER A 109 -4.63 -0.35 0.01
N LEU A 110 -3.50 -0.28 -0.68
CA LEU A 110 -2.78 0.94 -1.00
C LEU A 110 -2.96 1.33 -2.48
N GLU A 111 -4.13 1.88 -2.81
CA GLU A 111 -4.40 2.50 -4.12
C GLU A 111 -4.23 4.00 -4.05
N THR A 112 -3.01 4.50 -4.24
CA THR A 112 -2.67 5.89 -3.93
C THR A 112 -1.55 6.47 -4.80
N GLY A 113 -1.76 7.70 -5.25
CA GLY A 113 -0.72 8.55 -5.85
C GLY A 113 0.28 9.15 -4.86
N GLY A 114 0.10 8.94 -3.55
CA GLY A 114 0.93 9.53 -2.50
C GLY A 114 0.29 10.76 -1.86
N VAL A 115 1.05 11.83 -1.65
CA VAL A 115 0.57 13.06 -1.01
C VAL A 115 -0.44 13.79 -1.90
N ARG A 116 -1.55 14.26 -1.32
CA ARG A 116 -2.49 15.16 -1.99
C ARG A 116 -1.89 16.56 -2.06
N LEU A 117 -1.50 17.00 -3.26
CA LEU A 117 -0.81 18.28 -3.45
C LEU A 117 -1.60 19.49 -2.92
N GLN A 118 -2.93 19.41 -2.96
CA GLN A 118 -3.84 20.43 -2.42
C GLN A 118 -3.75 20.59 -0.89
N GLU A 119 -3.17 19.60 -0.20
CA GLU A 119 -2.99 19.53 1.25
C GLU A 119 -1.53 19.25 1.64
N ALA A 120 -0.61 19.36 0.67
CA ALA A 120 0.79 18.92 0.68
C ALA A 120 1.40 18.58 2.06
N ASN A 121 1.77 19.60 2.84
CA ASN A 121 2.49 19.40 4.11
C ASN A 121 1.70 18.62 5.14
N LEU A 122 0.38 18.79 5.20
CA LEU A 122 -0.47 18.07 6.14
C LEU A 122 -0.60 16.61 5.76
N GLY A 123 -0.80 16.32 4.46
CA GLY A 123 -0.78 14.96 3.95
C GLY A 123 0.58 14.28 4.16
N LEU A 124 1.69 15.00 3.95
CA LEU A 124 3.04 14.49 4.18
C LEU A 124 3.30 14.20 5.67
N ALA A 125 2.90 15.09 6.56
CA ALA A 125 3.01 14.88 8.01
C ALA A 125 2.22 13.65 8.43
N ALA A 126 0.97 13.50 7.96
CA ALA A 126 0.16 12.34 8.27
C ALA A 126 0.75 11.03 7.70
N ILE A 127 1.41 11.06 6.54
CA ILE A 127 2.17 9.90 6.04
C ILE A 127 3.33 9.51 6.97
N ALA A 128 4.02 10.49 7.56
CA ALA A 128 5.07 10.21 8.54
C ALA A 128 4.50 9.53 9.80
N ASP A 129 3.32 9.96 10.27
CA ASP A 129 2.61 9.31 11.37
C ASP A 129 2.18 7.88 11.00
N ILE A 130 1.69 7.66 9.78
CA ILE A 130 1.41 6.32 9.25
C ILE A 130 2.68 5.44 9.27
N HIS A 131 3.83 5.97 8.84
CA HIS A 131 5.10 5.22 8.86
C HIS A 131 5.46 4.80 10.29
N ALA A 132 5.38 5.74 11.23
CA ALA A 132 5.67 5.49 12.64
C ALA A 132 4.72 4.42 13.23
N ALA A 133 3.42 4.53 12.94
CA ALA A 133 2.40 3.61 13.41
C ALA A 133 2.56 2.19 12.83
N ILE A 134 2.93 2.04 11.55
CA ILE A 134 3.26 0.74 10.95
C ILE A 134 4.44 0.09 11.69
N VAL A 135 5.51 0.86 11.95
CA VAL A 135 6.70 0.36 12.63
C VAL A 135 6.41 -0.02 14.09
N ASP A 136 5.54 0.73 14.78
CA ASP A 136 5.07 0.37 16.12
C ASP A 136 4.28 -0.93 16.11
N LEU A 137 3.22 -1.00 15.29
CA LEU A 137 2.29 -2.13 15.23
C LEU A 137 2.99 -3.43 14.82
N ARG A 138 3.89 -3.37 13.83
CA ARG A 138 4.59 -4.56 13.31
C ARG A 138 5.54 -5.24 14.31
N ARG A 139 5.66 -4.72 15.53
CA ARG A 139 6.34 -5.39 16.65
C ARG A 139 5.47 -6.46 17.31
N TYR A 140 4.15 -6.42 17.10
CA TYR A 140 3.19 -7.29 17.77
C TYR A 140 2.45 -8.21 16.79
N THR A 141 1.98 -7.66 15.66
CA THR A 141 1.28 -8.39 14.60
C THR A 141 1.79 -7.96 13.23
N PRO A 142 1.84 -8.85 12.22
CA PRO A 142 2.27 -8.45 10.90
C PRO A 142 1.30 -7.43 10.30
N VAL A 143 1.83 -6.39 9.69
CA VAL A 143 1.04 -5.44 8.88
C VAL A 143 1.06 -5.93 7.45
N ILE A 144 -0.12 -6.23 6.90
CA ILE A 144 -0.26 -6.73 5.52
C ILE A 144 -0.57 -5.56 4.59
N GLY A 145 0.30 -5.29 3.63
CA GLY A 145 0.05 -4.36 2.54
C GLY A 145 -0.47 -5.08 1.29
N ILE A 146 -1.42 -4.48 0.58
CA ILE A 146 -1.96 -4.96 -0.68
C ILE A 146 -1.88 -3.81 -1.70
N VAL A 147 -1.27 -4.04 -2.85
CA VAL A 147 -1.32 -3.12 -4.00
C VAL A 147 -1.88 -3.91 -5.17
N ALA A 148 -3.08 -3.58 -5.63
CA ALA A 148 -3.80 -4.44 -6.57
C ALA A 148 -4.21 -3.72 -7.86
N GLY A 149 -4.57 -2.45 -7.76
CA GLY A 149 -5.22 -1.72 -8.83
C GLY A 149 -4.27 -0.93 -9.71
N THR A 150 -4.88 -0.30 -10.71
CA THR A 150 -4.20 0.44 -11.77
C THR A 150 -3.66 1.78 -11.29
N VAL A 151 -4.15 2.34 -10.18
CA VAL A 151 -3.53 3.51 -9.54
C VAL A 151 -2.14 3.11 -9.07
N GLY A 152 -2.03 1.96 -8.38
CA GLY A 152 -0.81 1.51 -7.75
C GLY A 152 -0.54 2.25 -6.44
N CYS A 153 0.71 2.20 -5.98
CA CYS A 153 1.14 2.82 -4.73
C CYS A 153 2.39 3.68 -4.98
N PHE A 154 2.23 4.99 -4.89
CA PHE A 154 3.28 5.97 -5.16
C PHE A 154 3.54 6.93 -3.99
N GLY A 155 4.61 7.71 -4.10
CA GLY A 155 4.99 8.73 -3.14
C GLY A 155 5.34 8.15 -1.77
N GLY A 156 5.04 8.91 -0.71
CA GLY A 156 5.32 8.49 0.66
C GLY A 156 4.57 7.20 1.08
N MET A 157 3.45 6.86 0.45
CA MET A 157 2.76 5.59 0.73
C MET A 157 3.48 4.38 0.12
N SER A 158 4.29 4.54 -0.91
CA SER A 158 5.17 3.46 -1.39
C SER A 158 6.24 3.08 -0.36
N ILE A 159 6.66 4.05 0.47
CA ILE A 159 7.54 3.81 1.61
C ILE A 159 6.77 3.07 2.71
N ALA A 160 5.50 3.43 2.97
CA ALA A 160 4.62 2.69 3.88
C ALA A 160 4.44 1.23 3.43
N ALA A 161 4.27 0.98 2.13
CA ALA A 161 4.22 -0.36 1.55
C ALA A 161 5.51 -1.16 1.82
N ALA A 162 6.68 -0.52 1.73
CA ALA A 162 7.96 -1.14 2.06
C ALA A 162 8.14 -1.41 3.57
N LEU A 163 7.47 -0.64 4.44
CA LEU A 163 7.46 -0.83 5.90
C LEU A 163 6.52 -1.96 6.35
N CYS A 164 5.53 -2.33 5.54
CA CYS A 164 4.66 -3.47 5.84
C CYS A 164 5.48 -4.76 6.00
N SER A 165 5.01 -5.65 6.87
CA SER A 165 5.67 -6.95 7.12
C SER A 165 5.63 -7.84 5.89
N TYR A 166 4.49 -7.84 5.20
CA TYR A 166 4.30 -8.52 3.92
C TYR A 166 3.54 -7.62 2.96
N LEU A 167 3.87 -7.71 1.68
CA LEU A 167 3.32 -6.93 0.58
C LEU A 167 2.82 -7.87 -0.52
N ILE A 168 1.51 -7.91 -0.70
CA ILE A 168 0.83 -8.64 -1.75
C ILE A 168 0.61 -7.71 -2.94
N VAL A 169 0.96 -8.15 -4.13
CA VAL A 169 0.77 -7.39 -5.36
C VAL A 169 0.01 -8.20 -6.41
N THR A 170 -0.76 -7.52 -7.26
CA THR A 170 -1.27 -8.10 -8.52
C THR A 170 -0.32 -7.77 -9.67
N ARG A 171 -0.63 -8.27 -10.88
CA ARG A 171 0.14 -7.93 -12.07
C ARG A 171 -0.10 -6.49 -12.54
N GLU A 172 -1.31 -6.00 -12.34
CA GLU A 172 -1.76 -4.66 -12.73
C GLU A 172 -1.18 -3.57 -11.83
N ALA A 173 -0.83 -3.93 -10.59
CA ALA A 173 -0.24 -3.05 -9.62
C ALA A 173 1.06 -2.41 -10.11
N ARG A 174 1.32 -1.20 -9.62
CA ARG A 174 2.61 -0.52 -9.71
C ARG A 174 3.02 -0.02 -8.35
N LEU A 175 4.31 -0.07 -8.06
CA LEU A 175 4.88 0.42 -6.81
C LEU A 175 6.16 1.20 -7.13
N GLY A 176 6.24 2.45 -6.72
CA GLY A 176 7.42 3.28 -6.93
C GLY A 176 7.36 4.59 -6.15
N LEU A 177 8.51 5.22 -5.90
CA LEU A 177 8.53 6.48 -5.15
C LEU A 177 7.89 7.61 -5.95
N ASN A 178 8.36 7.85 -7.17
CA ASN A 178 7.84 8.90 -8.04
C ASN A 178 6.95 8.31 -9.12
N GLY A 179 5.85 9.01 -9.44
CA GLY A 179 5.00 8.64 -10.57
C GLY A 179 5.69 8.91 -11.91
N PRO A 180 5.33 8.19 -13.00
CA PRO A 180 5.97 8.33 -14.31
C PRO A 180 6.08 9.77 -14.83
N GLN A 181 5.00 10.55 -14.70
CA GLN A 181 4.96 11.95 -15.16
C GLN A 181 5.89 12.86 -14.36
N VAL A 182 6.07 12.59 -13.06
CA VAL A 182 6.98 13.37 -12.21
C VAL A 182 8.43 13.10 -12.59
N ILE A 183 8.77 11.85 -12.89
CA ILE A 183 10.13 11.49 -13.34
C ILE A 183 10.40 12.14 -14.70
N GLU A 184 9.47 12.02 -15.66
CA GLU A 184 9.62 12.65 -16.99
C GLU A 184 9.80 14.17 -16.88
N GLN A 185 9.01 14.84 -16.04
CA GLN A 185 9.07 16.28 -15.87
C GLN A 185 10.42 16.75 -15.31
N GLU A 186 10.97 16.03 -14.32
CA GLU A 186 12.17 16.47 -13.62
C GLU A 186 13.48 15.96 -14.26
N ALA A 187 13.47 14.78 -14.86
CA ALA A 187 14.65 14.13 -15.45
C ALA A 187 14.66 14.19 -17.00
N GLY A 188 13.51 14.44 -17.63
CA GLY A 188 13.34 14.45 -19.07
C GLY A 188 12.82 13.14 -19.66
N ILE A 189 12.21 13.25 -20.84
CA ILE A 189 11.60 12.14 -21.58
C ILE A 189 12.58 11.03 -21.99
N GLU A 190 13.85 11.38 -22.23
CA GLU A 190 14.88 10.39 -22.60
C GLU A 190 15.24 9.47 -21.41
N GLU A 191 15.08 9.96 -20.17
CA GLU A 191 15.31 9.17 -18.97
C GLU A 191 14.10 8.29 -18.62
N TYR A 192 12.89 8.80 -18.81
CA TYR A 192 11.67 8.09 -18.46
C TYR A 192 10.45 8.62 -19.26
N ASP A 193 9.93 7.85 -20.23
CA ASP A 193 8.72 8.21 -20.97
C ASP A 193 7.46 7.77 -20.19
N SER A 194 6.68 8.74 -19.70
CA SER A 194 5.45 8.49 -18.93
C SER A 194 4.31 7.89 -19.74
N ARG A 195 4.46 7.78 -21.07
CA ARG A 195 3.48 7.19 -21.99
C ARG A 195 3.87 5.77 -22.40
N ASP A 196 5.12 5.35 -22.19
CA ASP A 196 5.57 3.98 -22.44
C ASP A 196 5.11 3.06 -21.30
N ARG A 197 3.87 2.57 -21.42
CA ARG A 197 3.26 1.67 -20.43
C ARG A 197 4.06 0.36 -20.25
N PRO A 198 4.49 -0.35 -21.31
CA PRO A 198 5.34 -1.52 -21.17
C PRO A 198 6.60 -1.24 -20.32
N PHE A 199 7.30 -0.13 -20.59
CA PHE A 199 8.48 0.27 -19.82
C PHE A 199 8.13 0.59 -18.35
N ILE A 200 7.06 1.34 -18.11
CA ILE A 200 6.63 1.65 -16.73
C ILE A 200 6.39 0.37 -15.92
N TRP A 201 5.70 -0.61 -16.50
CA TRP A 201 5.42 -1.87 -15.81
C TRP A 201 6.65 -2.78 -15.72
N SER A 202 7.57 -2.75 -16.68
CA SER A 202 8.81 -3.52 -16.58
C SER A 202 9.69 -3.05 -15.41
N MET A 203 9.60 -1.77 -15.02
CA MET A 203 10.38 -1.19 -13.93
C MET A 203 9.65 -1.20 -12.57
N THR A 204 8.34 -0.91 -12.58
CA THR A 204 7.56 -0.66 -11.34
C THR A 204 6.38 -1.60 -11.14
N GLY A 205 6.08 -2.47 -12.10
CA GLY A 205 4.94 -3.38 -12.07
C GLY A 205 5.06 -4.45 -10.98
N GLY A 206 3.92 -4.93 -10.48
CA GLY A 206 3.88 -5.91 -9.40
C GLY A 206 4.66 -7.20 -9.69
N GLU A 207 4.63 -7.69 -10.94
CA GLU A 207 5.43 -8.85 -11.36
C GLU A 207 6.94 -8.60 -11.22
N THR A 208 7.42 -7.42 -11.64
CA THR A 208 8.83 -7.02 -11.47
C THR A 208 9.18 -6.91 -9.99
N ARG A 209 8.34 -6.27 -9.18
CA ARG A 209 8.58 -6.09 -7.74
C ARG A 209 8.64 -7.41 -7.00
N TYR A 210 7.75 -8.34 -7.31
CA TYR A 210 7.78 -9.69 -6.76
C TYR A 210 9.06 -10.43 -7.18
N ARG A 211 9.39 -10.44 -8.48
CA ARG A 211 10.60 -11.11 -9.00
C ARG A 211 11.91 -10.53 -8.46
N SER A 212 11.91 -9.27 -8.05
CA SER A 212 13.07 -8.60 -7.46
C SER A 212 13.08 -8.65 -5.92
N GLY A 213 12.22 -9.44 -5.28
CA GLY A 213 12.16 -9.55 -3.81
C GLY A 213 11.64 -8.29 -3.09
N LEU A 214 11.04 -7.35 -3.82
CA LEU A 214 10.47 -6.10 -3.27
C LEU A 214 8.97 -6.23 -2.93
N ALA A 215 8.35 -7.33 -3.32
CA ALA A 215 7.01 -7.75 -2.87
C ALA A 215 7.06 -9.24 -2.51
N ASP A 216 6.23 -9.67 -1.56
CA ASP A 216 6.28 -11.02 -0.98
C ASP A 216 5.42 -12.03 -1.74
N CYS A 217 4.39 -11.56 -2.45
CA CYS A 217 3.49 -12.44 -3.17
C CYS A 217 2.88 -11.74 -4.39
N LEU A 218 2.89 -12.43 -5.52
CA LEU A 218 2.14 -12.07 -6.71
C LEU A 218 0.88 -12.92 -6.80
N VAL A 219 -0.29 -12.28 -6.79
CA VAL A 219 -1.59 -12.95 -6.92
C VAL A 219 -2.31 -12.52 -8.21
N LEU A 220 -3.25 -13.35 -8.65
CA LEU A 220 -4.19 -12.97 -9.70
C LEU A 220 -5.20 -11.95 -9.16
N ASP A 221 -5.81 -11.19 -10.07
CA ASP A 221 -6.92 -10.30 -9.74
C ASP A 221 -8.18 -11.11 -9.37
N GLY A 222 -8.31 -11.42 -8.10
CA GLY A 222 -9.41 -12.19 -7.55
C GLY A 222 -9.56 -11.95 -6.04
N VAL A 223 -10.79 -11.71 -5.59
CA VAL A 223 -11.10 -11.47 -4.17
C VAL A 223 -10.64 -12.64 -3.31
N ASN A 224 -10.91 -13.88 -3.74
CA ASN A 224 -10.51 -15.07 -2.99
C ASN A 224 -9.00 -15.26 -3.05
N ALA A 225 -8.35 -15.00 -4.19
CA ALA A 225 -6.90 -15.06 -4.31
C ALA A 225 -6.18 -14.09 -3.34
N VAL A 226 -6.62 -12.83 -3.29
CA VAL A 226 -6.08 -11.81 -2.38
C VAL A 226 -6.36 -12.19 -0.92
N LYS A 227 -7.59 -12.59 -0.59
CA LYS A 227 -7.97 -12.97 0.78
C LYS A 227 -7.21 -14.21 1.27
N GLN A 228 -6.95 -15.18 0.41
CA GLN A 228 -6.16 -16.36 0.75
C GLN A 228 -4.71 -15.96 1.08
N ALA A 229 -4.05 -15.19 0.22
CA ALA A 229 -2.68 -14.73 0.47
C ALA A 229 -2.57 -13.89 1.75
N MET A 230 -3.55 -13.01 2.01
CA MET A 230 -3.66 -12.26 3.25
C MET A 230 -3.72 -13.19 4.48
N ASN A 231 -4.59 -14.20 4.44
CA ASN A 231 -4.73 -15.17 5.53
C ASN A 231 -3.46 -16.00 5.74
N ASP A 232 -2.78 -16.41 4.67
CA ASP A 232 -1.55 -17.18 4.73
C ASP A 232 -0.43 -16.39 5.43
N PHE A 233 -0.27 -15.10 5.10
CA PHE A 233 0.71 -14.23 5.77
C PHE A 233 0.34 -13.89 7.22
N ILE A 234 -0.95 -13.71 7.50
CA ILE A 234 -1.43 -13.55 8.89
C ILE A 234 -1.11 -14.80 9.71
N ALA A 235 -1.33 -16.00 9.15
CA ALA A 235 -1.01 -17.27 9.80
C ALA A 235 0.49 -17.49 9.98
N LYS A 236 1.31 -17.02 9.02
CA LYS A 236 2.77 -17.03 9.12
C LYS A 236 3.30 -16.20 10.28
N GLY A 237 2.57 -15.15 10.70
CA GLY A 237 2.98 -14.26 11.79
C GLY A 237 4.12 -13.32 11.37
N LEU A 238 4.82 -12.76 12.36
CA LEU A 238 5.90 -11.80 12.11
C LEU A 238 7.04 -12.45 11.30
N PRO A 239 7.59 -11.76 10.28
CA PRO A 239 8.78 -12.26 9.59
C PRO A 239 9.98 -12.24 10.56
N GLU A 240 10.91 -13.18 10.38
CA GLU A 240 12.16 -13.20 11.16
C GLU A 240 12.97 -11.90 10.99
N LYS A 241 12.93 -11.34 9.78
CA LYS A 241 13.58 -10.09 9.42
C LYS A 241 12.73 -9.33 8.41
N ASN A 242 12.45 -8.06 8.65
CA ASN A 242 11.76 -7.24 7.64
C ASN A 242 12.76 -6.84 6.55
N ARG A 243 12.28 -6.57 5.33
CA ARG A 243 13.12 -6.02 4.25
C ARG A 243 13.90 -4.78 4.70
N THR A 244 13.27 -3.92 5.51
CA THR A 244 13.89 -2.68 5.99
C THR A 244 15.03 -2.89 6.99
N ASP A 245 15.14 -4.08 7.58
CA ASP A 245 16.27 -4.45 8.44
C ASP A 245 17.48 -4.94 7.63
N ASN A 246 17.33 -5.13 6.31
CA ASN A 246 18.34 -5.71 5.43
C ASN A 246 19.19 -4.67 4.67
N TYR A 247 19.40 -3.48 5.24
CA TYR A 247 20.08 -2.37 4.55
C TYR A 247 21.46 -2.74 4.00
N GLN A 248 22.26 -3.52 4.74
CA GLN A 248 23.61 -3.92 4.30
C GLN A 248 23.59 -4.75 3.02
N TRP A 249 22.60 -5.65 2.90
CA TRP A 249 22.43 -6.50 1.71
C TRP A 249 22.11 -5.69 0.45
N TYR A 250 21.31 -4.61 0.59
CA TYR A 250 21.01 -3.68 -0.50
C TYR A 250 22.23 -2.82 -0.83
N LEU A 251 22.90 -2.26 0.20
CA LEU A 251 24.05 -1.39 0.03
C LEU A 251 25.20 -2.11 -0.69
N ASP A 252 25.51 -3.34 -0.31
CA ASP A 252 26.59 -4.13 -0.93
C ASP A 252 26.35 -4.38 -2.42
N ARG A 253 25.09 -4.62 -2.81
CA ARG A 253 24.68 -4.84 -4.20
C ARG A 253 24.75 -3.56 -5.01
N LEU A 254 24.14 -2.49 -4.49
CA LEU A 254 24.12 -1.18 -5.14
C LEU A 254 25.53 -0.62 -5.35
N THR A 255 26.43 -0.80 -4.39
CA THR A 255 27.81 -0.31 -4.48
C THR A 255 28.63 -1.04 -5.56
N ARG A 256 28.24 -2.27 -5.91
CA ARG A 256 28.92 -3.09 -6.94
C ARG A 256 28.28 -2.99 -8.31
N PHE A 257 27.15 -2.31 -8.43
CA PHE A 257 26.43 -2.16 -9.69
C PHE A 257 27.08 -1.05 -10.53
N ASP A 258 27.28 -1.31 -11.83
CA ASP A 258 27.81 -0.31 -12.75
C ASP A 258 26.69 0.67 -13.16
N THR A 259 26.69 1.85 -12.54
CA THR A 259 25.67 2.88 -12.75
C THR A 259 25.91 3.74 -14.01
N ARG A 260 26.94 3.45 -14.82
CA ARG A 260 27.20 4.19 -16.08
C ARG A 260 26.24 3.81 -17.20
N GLN A 261 25.51 2.72 -17.03
CA GLN A 261 24.47 2.26 -17.96
C GLN A 261 23.13 2.28 -17.26
N GLN A 262 22.07 2.63 -17.99
CA GLN A 262 20.71 2.58 -17.47
C GLN A 262 20.34 1.13 -17.20
N ALA A 263 19.86 0.86 -15.98
CA ALA A 263 19.49 -0.49 -15.58
C ALA A 263 18.20 -0.92 -16.27
N ASP A 264 18.20 -2.12 -16.86
CA ASP A 264 16.98 -2.77 -17.34
C ASP A 264 16.35 -3.71 -16.29
N SER A 265 15.16 -4.23 -16.61
CA SER A 265 14.41 -5.13 -15.72
C SER A 265 15.13 -6.45 -15.41
N GLU A 266 15.92 -6.99 -16.35
CA GLU A 266 16.66 -8.24 -16.12
C GLU A 266 17.90 -8.00 -15.25
N GLN A 267 18.55 -6.84 -15.38
CA GLN A 267 19.61 -6.41 -14.49
C GLN A 267 19.11 -6.18 -13.06
N ILE A 268 17.95 -5.53 -12.90
CA ILE A 268 17.30 -5.35 -11.57
C ILE A 268 16.99 -6.71 -10.95
N LYS A 269 16.43 -7.64 -11.73
CA LYS A 269 16.15 -9.00 -11.29
C LYS A 269 17.43 -9.77 -10.94
N THR A 270 18.50 -9.59 -11.69
CA THR A 270 19.80 -10.21 -11.38
C THR A 270 20.40 -9.62 -10.10
N LEU A 271 20.21 -8.32 -9.88
CA LEU A 271 20.75 -7.61 -8.72
C LEU A 271 20.02 -7.99 -7.43
N PHE A 272 18.68 -7.99 -7.46
CA PHE A 272 17.85 -8.14 -6.26
C PHE A 272 17.01 -9.42 -6.19
N GLY A 273 16.80 -10.09 -7.32
CA GLY A 273 16.05 -11.35 -7.34
C GLY A 273 16.72 -12.39 -6.48
N GLU A 274 15.94 -13.00 -5.58
CA GLU A 274 16.41 -14.09 -4.77
C GLU A 274 16.63 -15.33 -5.65
N VAL A 275 17.86 -15.79 -5.72
CA VAL A 275 18.15 -17.21 -5.94
C VAL A 275 17.70 -17.92 -4.65
N ASN A 276 16.45 -18.39 -4.63
CA ASN A 276 15.80 -19.25 -3.61
C ASN A 276 16.55 -19.40 -2.26
N GLN A 277 15.99 -18.86 -1.18
CA GLN A 277 16.25 -19.34 0.19
C GLN A 277 14.94 -19.77 0.84
#